data_AF-A0A969SBK1-F1
#
_entry.id   AF-A0A969SBK1-F1
#
_cell.length_a   1.000
_cell.length_b   1.000
_cell.length_c   1.000
_cell.angle_alpha   90.00
_cell.angle_beta   90.00
_cell.angle_gamma   90.00
#
_symmetry.space_group_name_H-M   'P 1'
#
loop_
_entity.id
_entity.type
_entity.pdbx_description
1 polymer ?
#
loop_
_entity_poly.entity_id
_entity_poly.type
_entity_poly.pdbx_seq_one_letter_code
_entity_poly.pdbx_strand_id
1 'polypeptide(L)'
;MKSMNISLPESMRTYVEEQVAKGGYGSVSEYFRELVRLDRKRKATEHVEAMLLEGLNSGTATQMTDEDWEDVRQAVREKLAKRKGLS
;
A
#
# COMPACT_ATOMS: atom_id res chain seq x y z
N MET A 1 -9.51 -13.23 17.36
CA MET A 1 -8.34 -13.28 16.46
C MET A 1 -8.33 -14.65 15.78
N LYS A 2 -7.96 -14.75 14.50
CA LYS A 2 -7.76 -16.04 13.83
C LYS A 2 -6.30 -16.45 13.99
N SER A 3 -6.03 -17.69 14.38
CA SER A 3 -4.66 -18.22 14.53
C SER A 3 -4.06 -18.57 13.16
N MET A 4 -2.75 -18.38 13.04
CA MET A 4 -1.94 -18.78 11.89
C MET A 4 -0.68 -19.47 12.44
N ASN A 5 -0.43 -20.70 12.02
CA ASN A 5 0.76 -21.45 12.41
C ASN A 5 1.84 -21.27 11.34
N ILE A 6 3.05 -20.94 11.78
CA ILE A 6 4.19 -20.68 10.89
C ILE A 6 5.34 -21.54 11.37
N SER A 7 5.84 -22.41 10.49
CA SER A 7 7.06 -23.19 10.74
C SER A 7 8.26 -22.38 10.32
N LEU A 8 9.23 -22.24 11.23
CA LEU A 8 10.47 -21.51 11.01
C LEU A 8 11.67 -22.43 11.27
N PRO A 9 12.73 -22.35 10.47
CA PRO A 9 14.02 -22.92 10.82
C PRO A 9 14.50 -22.37 12.18
N GLU A 10 15.31 -23.16 12.88
CA GLU A 10 15.81 -22.80 14.22
C GLU A 10 16.52 -21.44 14.22
N SER A 11 17.36 -21.17 13.23
CA SER A 11 18.06 -19.88 13.08
C SER A 11 17.10 -18.69 12.99
N MET A 12 15.98 -18.83 12.29
CA MET A 12 14.98 -17.77 12.17
C MET A 12 14.17 -17.62 13.46
N ARG A 13 13.90 -18.71 14.18
CA ARG A 13 13.26 -18.64 15.50
C ARG A 13 14.14 -17.87 16.49
N THR A 14 15.41 -18.24 16.62
CA THR A 14 16.35 -17.57 17.52
C THR A 14 16.44 -16.08 17.22
N TYR A 15 16.54 -15.71 15.94
CA TYR A 15 16.54 -14.32 15.53
C TYR A 15 15.27 -13.58 15.99
N VAL A 16 14.09 -14.16 15.78
CA VAL A 16 12.81 -13.57 16.20
C VAL A 16 12.75 -13.40 17.72
N GLU A 17 13.18 -14.41 18.49
CA GLU A 17 13.21 -14.36 19.95
C GLU A 17 14.14 -13.23 20.45
N GLU A 18 15.30 -13.05 19.82
CA GLU A 18 16.18 -11.92 20.13
C GLU A 18 15.54 -10.56 19.81
N GLN A 19 14.84 -10.45 18.67
CA GLN A 19 14.14 -9.20 18.31
C GLN A 19 13.02 -8.88 19.29
N VAL A 20 12.31 -9.90 19.78
CA VAL A 20 11.28 -9.74 20.82
C VAL A 20 11.92 -9.24 22.11
N ALA A 21 13.01 -9.87 22.56
CA ALA A 21 13.72 -9.50 23.78
C ALA A 21 14.33 -8.08 23.72
N LYS A 22 14.92 -7.70 22.57
CA LYS A 22 15.56 -6.39 22.37
C LYS A 22 14.55 -5.28 22.07
N GLY A 23 13.47 -5.59 21.36
CA GLY A 23 12.50 -4.61 20.83
C GLY A 23 11.35 -4.27 21.78
N GLY A 24 11.32 -4.83 22.99
CA GLY A 24 10.28 -4.55 23.99
C GLY A 24 8.91 -5.13 23.63
N TYR A 25 8.86 -6.14 22.73
CA TYR A 25 7.61 -6.80 22.35
C TYR A 25 7.18 -7.77 23.44
N GLY A 26 5.88 -7.86 23.74
CA GLY A 26 5.33 -8.78 24.73
C GLY A 26 5.16 -10.21 24.21
N SER A 27 5.24 -10.42 22.89
CA SER A 27 5.18 -11.76 22.28
C SER A 27 5.73 -11.80 20.85
N VAL A 28 6.06 -13.00 20.38
CA VAL A 28 6.38 -13.27 18.97
C VAL A 28 5.23 -12.85 18.05
N SER A 29 3.98 -13.13 18.43
CA SER A 29 2.81 -12.72 17.63
C SER A 29 2.65 -11.20 17.54
N GLU A 30 3.16 -10.44 18.50
CA GLU A 30 3.19 -8.98 18.42
C GLU A 30 4.24 -8.48 17.43
N TYR A 31 5.44 -9.03 17.51
CA TYR A 31 6.51 -8.74 16.56
C TYR A 31 6.07 -9.03 15.11
N PHE A 32 5.46 -10.19 14.85
CA PHE A 32 4.96 -10.52 13.51
C PHE A 32 3.84 -9.58 13.02
N ARG A 33 2.92 -9.17 13.91
CA ARG A 33 1.88 -8.20 13.54
C ARG A 33 2.51 -6.87 13.11
N GLU A 34 3.57 -6.45 13.78
CA GLU A 34 4.27 -5.23 13.41
C GLU A 34 5.04 -5.36 12.10
N LEU A 35 5.73 -6.49 11.87
CA LEU A 35 6.35 -6.77 10.58
C LEU A 35 5.36 -6.72 9.41
N VAL A 36 4.14 -7.24 9.60
CA VAL A 36 3.08 -7.16 8.57
C VAL A 36 2.66 -5.70 8.33
N ARG A 37 2.56 -4.87 9.37
CA ARG A 37 2.26 -3.44 9.17
C ARG A 37 3.37 -2.71 8.44
N LEU A 38 4.62 -2.99 8.79
CA LEU A 38 5.79 -2.42 8.13
C LEU A 38 5.87 -2.86 6.66
N ASP A 39 5.63 -4.13 6.34
CA ASP A 39 5.58 -4.61 4.96
C ASP A 39 4.45 -3.93 4.16
N ARG A 40 3.26 -3.79 4.75
CA ARG A 40 2.15 -3.06 4.11
C ARG A 40 2.51 -1.59 3.85
N LYS A 41 3.16 -0.93 4.81
CA LYS A 41 3.61 0.46 4.65
C LYS A 41 4.65 0.57 3.54
N ARG A 42 5.65 -0.32 3.53
CA ARG A 42 6.69 -0.36 2.49
C ARG A 42 6.08 -0.54 1.10
N LYS A 43 5.19 -1.52 0.92
CA LYS A 43 4.50 -1.75 -0.36
C LYS A 43 3.63 -0.57 -0.81
N ALA A 44 2.98 0.11 0.13
CA ALA A 44 2.22 1.32 -0.19
C ALA A 44 3.14 2.45 -0.67
N THR A 45 4.30 2.62 -0.05
CA THR A 45 5.32 3.58 -0.49
C THR A 45 5.87 3.21 -1.87
N GLU A 46 6.29 1.95 -2.08
CA GLU A 46 6.78 1.45 -3.37
C GLU A 46 5.75 1.67 -4.50
N HIS A 47 4.46 1.48 -4.21
CA HIS A 47 3.39 1.73 -5.17
C HIS A 47 3.27 3.21 -5.55
N VAL A 48 3.35 4.12 -4.57
CA VAL A 48 3.32 5.56 -4.83
C VAL A 48 4.55 6.00 -5.62
N GLU A 49 5.74 5.50 -5.27
CA GLU A 49 6.98 5.76 -6.01
C GLU A 49 6.88 5.29 -7.47
N ALA A 50 6.31 4.11 -7.71
CA ALA A 50 6.07 3.62 -9.06
C ALA A 50 5.14 4.53 -9.88
N MET A 51 4.04 5.02 -9.28
CA MET A 51 3.13 5.96 -9.94
C MET A 51 3.80 7.32 -10.21
N LEU A 52 4.65 7.80 -9.30
CA LEU A 52 5.43 9.02 -9.52
C LEU A 52 6.39 8.85 -10.69
N LEU A 53 7.10 7.72 -10.77
CA LEU A 53 7.98 7.42 -11.90
C LEU A 53 7.20 7.31 -13.21
N GLU A 54 6.01 6.72 -13.20
CA GLU A 54 5.13 6.68 -14.37
C GLU A 54 4.75 8.10 -14.83
N GLY A 55 4.34 8.97 -13.90
CA GLY A 55 3.99 10.37 -14.20
C GLY A 55 5.19 11.21 -14.67
N LEU A 56 6.39 10.96 -14.14
CA LEU A 56 7.61 11.63 -14.64
C LEU A 56 7.96 11.19 -16.06
N ASN A 57 7.65 9.94 -16.42
CA ASN A 57 7.89 9.39 -17.74
C ASN A 57 6.70 9.59 -18.72
N SER A 58 5.58 10.18 -18.28
CA SER A 58 4.39 10.36 -19.12
C SER A 58 4.48 11.51 -20.12
N GLY A 59 5.64 12.18 -20.19
CA GLY A 59 5.90 13.30 -21.10
C GLY A 59 5.96 14.65 -20.37
N THR A 60 6.11 15.71 -21.15
CA THR A 60 6.26 17.07 -20.62
C THR A 60 4.95 17.54 -19.98
N ALA A 61 5.04 17.99 -18.73
CA ALA A 61 3.90 18.60 -18.05
C ALA A 61 3.44 19.89 -18.76
N THR A 62 2.14 20.00 -19.01
CA THR A 62 1.48 21.22 -19.52
C THR A 62 0.69 21.90 -18.39
N GLN A 63 0.42 23.19 -18.54
CA GLN A 63 -0.49 23.87 -17.61
C GLN A 63 -1.91 23.33 -17.80
N MET A 64 -2.61 23.08 -16.70
CA MET A 64 -4.02 22.70 -16.74
C MET A 64 -4.87 23.92 -17.06
N THR A 65 -5.65 23.86 -18.14
CA THR A 65 -6.56 24.92 -18.57
C THR A 65 -7.96 24.74 -17.99
N ASP A 66 -8.82 25.76 -18.10
CA ASP A 66 -10.22 25.65 -17.69
C ASP A 66 -11.00 24.60 -18.49
N GLU A 67 -10.64 24.42 -19.77
CA GLU A 67 -11.21 23.40 -20.66
C GLU A 67 -10.81 21.99 -20.21
N ASP A 68 -9.53 21.76 -19.92
CA ASP A 68 -9.05 20.47 -19.37
C ASP A 68 -9.81 20.08 -18.10
N TRP A 69 -10.07 21.05 -17.23
CA TRP A 69 -10.83 20.82 -16.00
C TRP A 69 -12.30 20.48 -16.25
N GLU A 70 -12.94 21.08 -17.25
CA GLU A 70 -14.33 20.74 -17.61
C GLU A 70 -14.40 19.34 -18.22
N ASP A 71 -13.44 18.97 -19.07
CA ASP A 71 -13.33 17.63 -19.64
C ASP A 71 -13.17 16.56 -18.55
N VAL A 72 -12.31 16.80 -17.56
CA VAL A 72 -12.14 15.91 -16.41
C VAL A 72 -13.46 15.76 -15.64
N ARG A 73 -14.18 16.86 -15.37
CA ARG A 73 -15.47 16.81 -14.67
C ARG A 73 -16.52 16.05 -15.48
N GLN A 74 -16.58 16.27 -16.79
CA GLN A 74 -17.51 15.60 -17.68
C GLN A 74 -17.24 14.08 -17.75
N ALA A 75 -15.99 13.68 -17.88
CA ALA A 75 -15.59 12.26 -17.87
C ALA A 75 -15.98 11.56 -16.54
N VAL A 76 -15.83 12.24 -15.40
CA VAL A 76 -16.28 11.72 -14.09
C VAL A 76 -17.80 11.58 -14.03
N ARG A 77 -18.55 12.58 -14.49
CA ARG A 77 -20.03 12.54 -14.54
C ARG A 77 -20.52 11.36 -15.39
N GLU A 78 -19.93 11.14 -16.56
CA GLU A 78 -20.28 10.02 -17.44
C GLU A 78 -19.99 8.66 -16.82
N LYS A 79 -18.83 8.49 -16.17
CA LYS A 79 -18.51 7.25 -15.44
C LYS A 79 -19.51 6.97 -14.33
N LEU A 80 -19.92 8.00 -13.59
CA LEU A 80 -20.92 7.87 -12.52
C LEU A 80 -22.32 7.55 -13.06
N ALA A 81 -22.74 8.18 -14.16
CA ALA A 81 -24.01 7.89 -14.82
C ALA A 81 -24.07 6.44 -15.33
N LYS A 82 -23.00 5.96 -15.99
CA LYS A 82 -22.89 4.55 -16.41
C LYS A 82 -23.02 3.59 -15.23
N ARG A 83 -22.34 3.87 -14.10
CA ARG A 83 -22.41 3.02 -12.91
C ARG A 83 -23.80 3.01 -12.24
N LYS A 84 -24.57 4.09 -12.35
CA LYS A 84 -25.95 4.16 -11.83
C LYS A 84 -26.98 3.51 -12.76
N GLY A 85 -26.76 3.49 -14.07
CA GLY A 85 -27.64 2.81 -15.03
C GLY A 85 -27.42 1.29 -15.14
N LEU A 86 -26.41 0.76 -14.44
CA LEU A 86 -26.08 -0.68 -14.33
C LEU A 86 -26.61 -1.31 -13.02
N SER A 87 -27.33 -0.54 -12.20
CA SER A 87 -28.05 -0.98 -11.00
C SER A 87 -29.55 -0.92 -11.23
#